data_AF-A0A094PUK7-F1
#
_entry.id   AF-A0A094PUK7-F1
#
_cell.length_a   1.000
_cell.length_b   1.000
_cell.length_c   1.000
_cell.angle_alpha   90.00
_cell.angle_beta   90.00
_cell.angle_gamma   90.00
#
_symmetry.space_group_name_H-M   'P 1'
#
loop_
_entity.id
_entity.type
_entity.pdbx_description
1 polymer ?
#
loop_
_entity_poly.entity_id
_entity_poly.type
_entity_poly.pdbx_seq_one_letter_code
_entity_poly.pdbx_strand_id
1 'polypeptide(L)'
;MSFFKKSLALLISVFFGLSLITPAQAEEVPANPLIANINSQAGLIVNPVPTEVSLGAKFSLSGNIDPVKTGVTILRQTKKGEKWSTIGSTKSKEDGTWRMSTTAPVKKGKTTYRIVVNSGDKPKSDSFTIVFKKAKVNLTAQVAAVSPANPIGFIGTLNPPANKVGVQLQVYDTKKKKWVKKASSKTASDGTFNFTINASRKTARYKYRVVTTSGITVATQSDEQEVAVVPRIEGLGPNGRILGTDISRFQGNVDFAKMYAAGARYVFIKSSDGYAPAHDRAVAYADPRISAAKAAGLLVGQYHFAQIPATDDTNVVIAAANAQADLIIGRWNAHGGYSPGTLPIVFDIEQSGLRKGVQAAQAVVFTKTWLEKVTNATGKQPIVYSNPTFIKNYLNSDPALANYPLWVANYFDVSNPGVSPKVGCINTIWTSDGCNLRWTFWQYSQTGPGGKFGVSSRGIDLNVFAGTAEELLALAGYPAAT
;
A
#
# COMPACT_ATOMS: atom_id res chain seq x y z
N MET A 1 65.59 4.28 -18.96
CA MET A 1 64.60 5.33 -18.63
C MET A 1 63.49 5.24 -19.67
N SER A 2 62.19 5.16 -19.40
CA SER A 2 61.38 5.09 -18.20
C SER A 2 59.96 4.72 -18.66
N PHE A 3 59.41 3.66 -18.06
CA PHE A 3 57.99 3.36 -17.79
C PHE A 3 56.89 3.64 -18.84
N PHE A 4 56.37 2.54 -19.39
CA PHE A 4 55.01 2.39 -19.92
C PHE A 4 54.00 2.27 -18.76
N LYS A 5 52.96 3.13 -18.71
CA LYS A 5 51.68 2.85 -18.02
C LYS A 5 50.58 3.89 -18.29
N LYS A 6 49.33 3.38 -18.32
CA LYS A 6 47.98 4.00 -18.26
C LYS A 6 47.33 4.27 -19.62
N SER A 7 46.09 3.86 -19.94
CA SER A 7 44.99 3.33 -19.12
C SER A 7 44.10 2.35 -19.90
N LEU A 8 43.52 1.46 -19.10
CA LEU A 8 42.61 0.35 -19.36
C LEU A 8 41.24 0.82 -19.91
N ALA A 9 40.79 0.23 -21.01
CA ALA A 9 39.39 0.24 -21.44
C ALA A 9 38.89 -1.21 -21.38
N LEU A 10 38.04 -1.52 -20.41
CA LEU A 10 37.42 -2.83 -20.26
C LEU A 10 35.99 -2.74 -20.81
N LEU A 11 35.76 -3.33 -21.98
CA LEU A 11 34.44 -3.74 -22.42
C LEU A 11 33.93 -4.83 -21.47
N ILE A 12 32.78 -4.59 -20.83
CA ILE A 12 31.98 -5.67 -20.24
C ILE A 12 30.66 -5.71 -21.00
N SER A 13 30.55 -6.70 -21.87
CA SER A 13 29.29 -7.19 -22.42
C SER A 13 28.50 -7.87 -21.29
N VAL A 14 27.37 -7.30 -20.90
CA VAL A 14 26.42 -7.97 -19.99
C VAL A 14 25.44 -8.76 -20.85
N PHE A 15 25.68 -10.07 -20.96
CA PHE A 15 24.68 -11.04 -21.40
C PHE A 15 23.59 -11.16 -20.32
N PHE A 16 22.36 -10.75 -20.64
CA PHE A 16 21.18 -11.10 -19.86
C PHE A 16 20.82 -12.56 -20.17
N GLY A 17 21.29 -13.49 -19.34
CA GLY A 17 20.73 -14.83 -19.27
C GLY A 17 19.41 -14.78 -18.50
N LEU A 18 18.29 -15.01 -19.20
CA LEU A 18 17.02 -15.35 -18.57
C LEU A 18 17.21 -16.63 -17.75
N SER A 19 17.23 -16.53 -16.43
CA SER A 19 16.91 -17.63 -15.53
C SER A 19 15.53 -17.40 -14.95
N LEU A 20 14.61 -18.31 -15.31
CA LEU A 20 13.30 -18.46 -14.69
C LEU A 20 13.50 -18.61 -13.17
N ILE A 21 12.95 -17.67 -12.40
CA ILE A 21 12.94 -17.73 -10.95
C ILE A 21 11.90 -18.79 -10.54
N THR A 22 12.37 -19.95 -10.12
CA THR A 22 11.59 -20.91 -9.36
C THR A 22 11.28 -20.36 -7.96
N PRO A 23 10.10 -20.63 -7.39
CA PRO A 23 9.74 -20.13 -6.06
C PRO A 23 10.29 -21.08 -5.00
N ALA A 24 11.55 -20.93 -4.58
CA ALA A 24 12.07 -21.62 -3.40
C ALA A 24 13.38 -20.99 -2.90
N GLN A 25 13.26 -20.03 -1.99
CA GLN A 25 13.95 -19.99 -0.69
C GLN A 25 13.73 -18.59 -0.13
N ALA A 26 12.56 -18.42 0.50
CA ALA A 26 12.51 -17.55 1.66
C ALA A 26 13.59 -18.06 2.61
N GLU A 27 14.54 -17.20 3.00
CA GLU A 27 15.37 -17.47 4.17
C GLU A 27 14.42 -17.83 5.32
N GLU A 28 14.41 -19.11 5.70
CA GLU A 28 13.77 -19.57 6.92
C GLU A 28 14.36 -18.76 8.06
N VAL A 29 13.56 -17.89 8.68
CA VAL A 29 13.86 -17.41 10.02
C VAL A 29 13.71 -18.62 10.93
N PRO A 30 14.79 -19.23 11.48
CA PRO A 30 14.62 -20.38 12.31
C PRO A 30 14.35 -19.86 13.72
N ALA A 31 13.12 -19.99 14.17
CA ALA A 31 12.85 -20.07 15.60
C ALA A 31 12.03 -21.33 15.86
N ASN A 32 12.58 -22.48 15.44
CA ASN A 32 12.14 -23.76 15.97
C ASN A 32 12.29 -23.63 17.51
N PRO A 33 11.22 -23.80 18.31
CA PRO A 33 11.37 -23.77 19.76
C PRO A 33 12.47 -24.76 20.11
N LEU A 34 13.48 -24.32 20.87
CA LEU A 34 14.55 -25.19 21.33
C LEU A 34 13.90 -26.35 22.10
N ILE A 35 13.71 -27.50 21.45
CA ILE A 35 13.07 -28.69 21.99
C ILE A 35 14.15 -29.67 22.43
N ALA A 36 13.96 -30.28 23.59
CA ALA A 36 14.87 -31.31 24.10
C ALA A 36 14.20 -32.68 24.00
N ASN A 37 14.89 -33.63 23.38
CA ASN A 37 14.55 -35.05 23.47
C ASN A 37 14.86 -35.55 24.88
N ILE A 38 13.93 -36.31 25.46
CA ILE A 38 14.03 -36.81 26.83
C ILE A 38 14.12 -38.32 26.80
N ASN A 39 15.24 -38.87 27.27
CA ASN A 39 15.37 -40.31 27.47
C ASN A 39 14.48 -40.77 28.64
N SER A 40 13.98 -41.99 28.54
CA SER A 40 13.16 -42.60 29.58
C SER A 40 13.40 -44.10 29.66
N GLN A 41 13.15 -44.66 30.85
CA GLN A 41 13.18 -46.10 31.06
C GLN A 41 12.06 -46.80 30.28
N ALA A 42 12.28 -48.07 29.92
CA ALA A 42 11.28 -48.92 29.27
C ALA A 42 9.94 -48.88 30.04
N GLY A 43 8.82 -48.83 29.33
CA GLY A 43 7.52 -48.55 29.93
C GLY A 43 7.03 -47.11 29.78
N LEU A 44 7.92 -46.16 29.45
CA LEU A 44 7.60 -44.74 29.32
C LEU A 44 8.33 -44.14 28.13
N ILE A 45 7.61 -43.34 27.35
CA ILE A 45 8.16 -42.45 26.33
C ILE A 45 7.73 -41.03 26.68
N VAL A 46 8.67 -40.09 26.68
CA VAL A 46 8.39 -38.65 26.83
C VAL A 46 8.70 -37.95 25.51
N ASN A 47 7.69 -37.30 24.93
CA ASN A 47 7.86 -36.55 23.70
C ASN A 47 8.74 -35.31 23.94
N PRO A 48 9.35 -34.75 22.88
CA PRO A 48 10.21 -33.58 23.01
C PRO A 48 9.54 -32.43 23.76
N VAL A 49 10.29 -31.81 24.68
CA VAL A 49 9.77 -30.76 25.58
C VAL A 49 10.38 -29.40 25.23
N PRO A 50 9.66 -28.29 25.43
CA PRO A 50 10.25 -26.96 25.26
C PRO A 50 11.33 -26.73 26.32
N THR A 51 12.50 -26.27 25.90
CA THR A 51 13.56 -25.85 26.83
C THR A 51 13.33 -24.44 27.38
N GLU A 52 12.56 -23.61 26.66
CA GLU A 52 12.18 -22.26 27.07
C GLU A 52 10.67 -22.03 26.96
N VAL A 53 10.08 -21.41 27.98
CA VAL A 53 8.64 -21.06 28.00
C VAL A 53 8.46 -19.65 28.56
N SER A 54 7.54 -18.88 28.00
CA SER A 54 7.18 -17.57 28.55
C SER A 54 6.59 -17.67 29.96
N LEU A 55 7.02 -16.80 30.90
CA LEU A 55 6.48 -16.73 32.26
C LEU A 55 4.95 -16.61 32.21
N GLY A 56 4.23 -17.43 32.99
CA GLY A 56 2.76 -17.46 33.00
C GLY A 56 2.09 -18.13 31.79
N ALA A 57 2.84 -18.55 30.76
CA ALA A 57 2.28 -19.24 29.61
C ALA A 57 1.86 -20.68 29.94
N LYS A 58 0.84 -21.17 29.24
CA LYS A 58 0.50 -22.61 29.27
C LYS A 58 1.43 -23.38 28.33
N PHE A 59 1.93 -24.51 28.80
CA PHE A 59 2.64 -25.49 27.98
C PHE A 59 2.12 -26.90 28.29
N SER A 60 2.49 -27.89 27.49
CA SER A 60 2.11 -29.28 27.72
C SER A 60 3.34 -30.17 27.79
N LEU A 61 3.25 -31.21 28.61
CA LEU A 61 4.13 -32.37 28.55
C LEU A 61 3.29 -33.54 28.04
N SER A 62 3.87 -34.38 27.20
CA SER A 62 3.16 -35.50 26.58
C SER A 62 4.10 -36.65 26.28
N GLY A 63 3.53 -37.81 25.97
CA GLY A 63 4.27 -39.00 25.62
C GLY A 63 3.35 -40.21 25.49
N ASN A 64 3.94 -41.39 25.56
CA ASN A 64 3.26 -42.68 25.41
C ASN A 64 3.69 -43.66 26.49
N ILE A 65 2.86 -44.67 26.72
CA ILE A 65 3.18 -45.87 27.53
C ILE A 65 3.39 -47.03 26.56
N ASP A 66 4.47 -47.79 26.75
CA ASP A 66 4.85 -48.92 25.90
C ASP A 66 5.21 -50.15 26.76
N PRO A 67 4.49 -51.27 26.69
CA PRO A 67 3.35 -51.53 25.80
C PRO A 67 2.11 -50.69 26.15
N VAL A 68 1.27 -50.43 25.15
CA VAL A 68 0.06 -49.60 25.25
C VAL A 68 -0.84 -50.08 26.38
N LYS A 69 -1.13 -49.18 27.32
CA LYS A 69 -2.01 -49.43 28.47
C LYS A 69 -2.85 -48.20 28.78
N THR A 70 -4.16 -48.40 28.95
CA THR A 70 -5.12 -47.36 29.32
C THR A 70 -5.15 -47.10 30.83
N GLY A 71 -5.48 -45.89 31.24
CA GLY A 71 -5.74 -45.55 32.64
C GLY A 71 -4.50 -45.54 33.56
N VAL A 72 -3.31 -45.75 33.01
CA VAL A 72 -2.04 -45.71 33.74
C VAL A 72 -1.84 -44.30 34.27
N THR A 73 -1.49 -44.16 35.56
CA THR A 73 -1.28 -42.84 36.17
C THR A 73 0.14 -42.35 35.92
N ILE A 74 0.28 -41.16 35.34
CA ILE A 74 1.55 -40.48 35.05
C ILE A 74 1.68 -39.27 35.95
N LEU A 75 2.81 -39.14 36.63
CA LEU A 75 3.11 -38.08 37.58
C LEU A 75 4.16 -37.12 37.01
N ARG A 76 3.90 -35.82 37.15
CA ARG A 76 4.91 -34.77 36.96
C ARG A 76 5.52 -34.45 38.31
N GLN A 77 6.83 -34.62 38.40
CA GLN A 77 7.58 -34.25 39.59
C GLN A 77 8.50 -33.07 39.32
N THR A 78 8.79 -32.28 40.36
CA THR A 78 9.80 -31.23 40.33
C THR A 78 10.81 -31.44 41.46
N LYS A 79 12.03 -30.91 41.26
CA LYS A 79 13.12 -31.01 42.22
C LYS A 79 13.25 -29.73 43.05
N LYS A 80 13.33 -29.86 44.38
CA LYS A 80 13.69 -28.79 45.32
C LYS A 80 14.84 -29.29 46.21
N GLY A 81 16.04 -28.74 46.02
CA GLY A 81 17.26 -29.34 46.58
C GLY A 81 17.50 -30.72 45.97
N GLU A 82 17.62 -31.75 46.80
CA GLU A 82 17.77 -33.14 46.34
C GLU A 82 16.44 -33.91 46.28
N LYS A 83 15.36 -33.34 46.85
CA LYS A 83 14.07 -34.02 46.98
C LYS A 83 13.19 -33.79 45.75
N TRP A 84 12.52 -34.85 45.32
CA TRP A 84 11.51 -34.83 44.28
C TRP A 84 10.11 -34.79 44.88
N SER A 85 9.23 -33.95 44.32
CA SER A 85 7.84 -33.82 44.76
C SER A 85 6.89 -33.85 43.57
N THR A 86 5.79 -34.59 43.70
CA THR A 86 4.72 -34.61 42.71
C THR A 86 3.95 -33.29 42.73
N ILE A 87 3.77 -32.71 41.55
CA ILE A 87 3.12 -31.39 41.37
C ILE A 87 2.01 -31.44 40.31
N GLY A 88 1.65 -32.63 39.84
CA GLY A 88 0.58 -32.84 38.87
C GLY A 88 0.54 -34.30 38.42
N SER A 89 -0.61 -34.72 37.91
CA SER A 89 -0.79 -36.06 37.33
C SER A 89 -1.76 -36.04 36.15
N THR A 90 -1.70 -37.07 35.33
CA THR A 90 -2.69 -37.40 34.29
C THR A 90 -2.83 -38.92 34.19
N LYS A 91 -3.82 -39.40 33.44
CA LYS A 91 -3.90 -40.81 33.02
C LYS A 91 -3.59 -40.96 31.53
N SER A 92 -3.08 -42.13 31.13
CA SER A 92 -2.98 -42.51 29.72
C SER A 92 -4.38 -42.80 29.16
N LYS A 93 -4.53 -42.55 27.85
CA LYS A 93 -5.71 -42.89 27.07
C LYS A 93 -5.66 -44.34 26.58
N GLU A 94 -6.70 -44.76 25.88
CA GLU A 94 -6.83 -46.10 25.28
C GLU A 94 -5.66 -46.43 24.34
N ASP A 95 -5.18 -45.45 23.57
CA ASP A 95 -4.03 -45.57 22.67
C ASP A 95 -2.66 -45.49 23.39
N GLY A 96 -2.66 -45.43 24.73
CA GLY A 96 -1.45 -45.30 25.55
C GLY A 96 -0.85 -43.90 25.58
N THR A 97 -1.40 -42.93 24.84
CA THR A 97 -0.92 -41.55 24.86
C THR A 97 -1.31 -40.85 26.17
N TRP A 98 -0.47 -39.91 26.60
CA TRP A 98 -0.78 -39.05 27.73
C TRP A 98 -0.38 -37.60 27.43
N ARG A 99 -1.13 -36.67 28.02
CA ARG A 99 -0.86 -35.23 27.91
C ARG A 99 -1.28 -34.54 29.19
N MET A 100 -0.45 -33.64 29.67
CA MET A 100 -0.74 -32.81 30.83
C MET A 100 -0.43 -31.35 30.51
N SER A 101 -1.43 -30.49 30.66
CA SER A 101 -1.27 -29.04 30.52
C SER A 101 -0.76 -28.45 31.84
N THR A 102 0.13 -27.47 31.75
CA THR A 102 0.70 -26.80 32.90
C THR A 102 0.89 -25.31 32.62
N THR A 103 0.96 -24.51 33.67
CA THR A 103 1.23 -23.08 33.57
C THR A 103 2.64 -22.79 34.07
N ALA A 104 3.43 -22.07 33.29
CA ALA A 104 4.74 -21.61 33.69
C ALA A 104 4.64 -20.71 34.93
N PRO A 105 5.56 -20.84 35.90
CA PRO A 105 5.63 -19.94 37.04
C PRO A 105 5.74 -18.47 36.58
N VAL A 106 5.23 -17.54 37.38
CA VAL A 106 5.28 -16.09 37.07
C VAL A 106 6.56 -15.40 37.60
N LYS A 107 7.27 -16.01 38.56
CA LYS A 107 8.46 -15.42 39.20
C LYS A 107 9.73 -16.28 39.10
N LYS A 108 9.60 -17.59 38.83
CA LYS A 108 10.73 -18.52 38.88
C LYS A 108 11.36 -18.68 37.50
N GLY A 109 12.65 -18.36 37.37
CA GLY A 109 13.34 -18.33 36.07
C GLY A 109 13.69 -19.70 35.46
N LYS A 110 13.63 -20.80 36.22
CA LYS A 110 13.78 -22.17 35.69
C LYS A 110 13.18 -23.21 36.62
N THR A 111 12.79 -24.38 36.10
CA THR A 111 12.37 -25.53 36.92
C THR A 111 12.81 -26.84 36.29
N THR A 112 13.35 -27.73 37.12
CA THR A 112 13.70 -29.09 36.74
C THR A 112 12.54 -30.03 37.02
N TYR A 113 12.21 -30.85 36.04
CA TYR A 113 11.12 -31.81 36.03
C TYR A 113 11.65 -33.23 35.76
N ARG A 114 10.82 -34.21 36.12
CA ARG A 114 10.87 -35.57 35.56
C ARG A 114 9.45 -36.12 35.48
N ILE A 115 9.23 -37.08 34.59
CA ILE A 115 7.98 -37.82 34.45
C ILE A 115 8.16 -39.21 35.06
N VAL A 116 7.16 -39.66 35.83
CA VAL A 116 7.19 -40.95 36.52
C VAL A 116 5.86 -41.65 36.29
N VAL A 117 5.88 -42.93 35.94
CA VAL A 117 4.68 -43.76 35.90
C VAL A 117 4.40 -44.30 37.31
N ASN A 118 3.16 -44.18 37.78
CA ASN A 118 2.73 -44.67 39.09
C ASN A 118 2.15 -46.09 38.97
N SER A 119 2.96 -47.05 38.52
CA SER A 119 2.60 -48.47 38.41
C SER A 119 3.83 -49.37 38.46
N GLY A 120 3.72 -50.57 39.04
CA GLY A 120 4.77 -51.60 39.01
C GLY A 120 6.16 -51.06 39.37
N ASP A 121 7.11 -51.21 38.44
CA ASP A 121 8.52 -50.81 38.53
C ASP A 121 8.77 -49.28 38.50
N LYS A 122 7.70 -48.48 38.35
CA LYS A 122 7.72 -47.01 38.34
C LYS A 122 8.76 -46.41 37.38
N PRO A 123 8.71 -46.75 36.07
CA PRO A 123 9.65 -46.20 35.10
C PRO A 123 9.61 -44.66 35.10
N LYS A 124 10.79 -44.07 34.98
CA LYS A 124 10.99 -42.61 35.02
C LYS A 124 11.75 -42.12 33.79
N SER A 125 11.52 -40.85 33.47
CA SER A 125 12.35 -40.11 32.53
C SER A 125 13.64 -39.62 33.18
N ASP A 126 14.63 -39.31 32.36
CA ASP A 126 15.72 -38.41 32.77
C ASP A 126 15.15 -37.06 33.21
N SER A 127 15.87 -36.37 34.07
CA SER A 127 15.47 -35.03 34.50
C SER A 127 15.75 -34.01 33.41
N PHE A 128 14.82 -33.08 33.20
CA PHE A 128 14.98 -32.00 32.23
C PHE A 128 14.62 -30.65 32.87
N THR A 129 15.28 -29.60 32.41
CA THR A 129 15.07 -28.24 32.93
C THR A 129 14.41 -27.37 31.88
N ILE A 130 13.33 -26.69 32.27
CA ILE A 130 12.69 -25.66 31.47
C ILE A 130 13.06 -24.30 32.05
N VAL A 131 13.57 -23.40 31.21
CA VAL A 131 13.86 -22.01 31.54
C VAL A 131 12.60 -21.17 31.28
N PHE A 132 12.23 -20.32 32.22
CA PHE A 132 11.11 -19.41 32.08
C PHE A 132 11.59 -17.97 31.94
N LYS A 133 11.27 -17.35 30.80
CA LYS A 133 11.71 -15.99 30.47
C LYS A 133 10.53 -15.04 30.37
N LYS A 134 10.79 -13.75 30.62
CA LYS A 134 9.85 -12.69 30.24
C LYS A 134 9.72 -12.70 28.72
N ALA A 135 8.48 -12.69 28.23
CA ALA A 135 8.24 -12.66 26.81
C ALA A 135 8.64 -11.30 26.23
N LYS A 136 9.20 -11.34 25.02
CA LYS A 136 9.44 -10.17 24.17
C LYS A 136 8.53 -10.24 22.96
N VAL A 137 8.02 -9.10 22.53
CA VAL A 137 7.23 -8.99 21.31
C VAL A 137 8.13 -8.46 20.20
N ASN A 138 8.26 -9.18 19.10
CA ASN A 138 8.81 -8.60 17.88
C ASN A 138 7.63 -8.21 17.00
N LEU A 139 7.67 -7.01 16.43
CA LEU A 139 6.57 -6.47 15.65
C LEU A 139 7.11 -5.71 14.46
N THR A 140 6.62 -6.07 13.29
CA THR A 140 6.92 -5.39 12.03
C THR A 140 5.60 -4.89 11.45
N ALA A 141 5.52 -3.59 11.19
CA ALA A 141 4.44 -3.07 10.35
C ALA A 141 4.71 -3.50 8.91
N GLN A 142 3.73 -4.15 8.30
CA GLN A 142 3.74 -4.43 6.88
C GLN A 142 2.71 -3.49 6.26
N VAL A 143 3.19 -2.55 5.46
CA VAL A 143 2.29 -1.79 4.61
C VAL A 143 1.79 -2.78 3.57
N ALA A 144 0.57 -3.29 3.75
CA ALA A 144 -0.12 -3.94 2.65
C ALA A 144 -0.28 -2.84 1.61
N ALA A 145 0.47 -2.96 0.53
CA ALA A 145 0.34 -2.08 -0.61
C ALA A 145 -1.12 -2.10 -1.05
N VAL A 146 -1.72 -0.90 -1.02
CA VAL A 146 -2.79 -0.46 -1.92
C VAL A 146 -4.01 -1.39 -1.97
N SER A 147 -5.01 -1.14 -1.12
CA SER A 147 -6.36 -1.74 -1.21
C SER A 147 -7.44 -0.66 -1.04
N PRO A 148 -8.64 -0.77 -1.64
CA PRO A 148 -9.76 0.16 -1.43
C PRO A 148 -10.18 0.29 0.06
N ALA A 149 -9.84 -0.69 0.90
CA ALA A 149 -10.03 -0.62 2.35
C ALA A 149 -8.81 -0.02 3.11
N ASN A 150 -7.63 0.01 2.48
CA ASN A 150 -6.31 0.39 3.02
C ASN A 150 -6.05 -0.05 4.47
N PRO A 151 -6.03 -1.36 4.75
CA PRO A 151 -5.59 -1.83 6.05
C PRO A 151 -4.06 -1.79 6.19
N ILE A 152 -3.55 -1.25 7.29
CA ILE A 152 -2.17 -1.43 7.74
C ILE A 152 -2.07 -2.80 8.40
N GLY A 153 -1.21 -3.66 7.84
CA GLY A 153 -0.89 -4.98 8.39
C GLY A 153 0.18 -4.86 9.48
N PHE A 154 0.06 -5.68 10.52
CA PHE A 154 1.12 -5.87 11.49
C PHE A 154 1.31 -7.35 11.68
N ILE A 155 2.55 -7.82 11.55
CA ILE A 155 2.91 -9.19 11.88
C ILE A 155 3.89 -9.14 13.03
N GLY A 156 3.71 -10.03 14.00
CA GLY A 156 4.62 -10.13 15.11
C GLY A 156 4.76 -11.54 15.66
N THR A 157 5.77 -11.70 16.49
CA THR A 157 6.08 -12.94 17.19
C THR A 157 6.29 -12.67 18.67
N LEU A 158 5.87 -13.64 19.50
CA LEU A 158 6.14 -13.66 20.93
C LEU A 158 7.29 -14.62 21.20
N ASN A 159 8.36 -14.14 21.84
CA ASN A 159 9.55 -14.94 22.14
C ASN A 159 9.87 -14.92 23.65
N PRO A 160 9.88 -16.07 24.36
CA PRO A 160 9.57 -17.41 23.86
C PRO A 160 8.11 -17.60 23.40
N PRO A 161 7.85 -18.51 22.43
CA PRO A 161 6.50 -18.82 21.96
C PRO A 161 5.52 -19.17 23.08
N ALA A 162 4.28 -18.72 22.94
CA ALA A 162 3.19 -19.13 23.83
C ALA A 162 1.86 -19.08 23.08
N ASN A 163 1.02 -20.09 23.31
CA ASN A 163 -0.24 -20.30 22.60
C ASN A 163 -1.41 -19.54 23.26
N LYS A 164 -2.31 -18.98 22.44
CA LYS A 164 -3.54 -18.29 22.85
C LYS A 164 -3.33 -17.11 23.81
N VAL A 165 -2.14 -16.50 23.80
CA VAL A 165 -1.84 -15.29 24.57
C VAL A 165 -2.59 -14.14 23.92
N GLY A 166 -3.45 -13.46 24.68
CA GLY A 166 -4.18 -12.31 24.16
C GLY A 166 -3.23 -11.13 23.96
N VAL A 167 -3.21 -10.58 22.75
CA VAL A 167 -2.39 -9.43 22.36
C VAL A 167 -3.27 -8.28 21.88
N GLN A 168 -2.84 -7.04 22.14
CA GLN A 168 -3.53 -5.82 21.74
C GLN A 168 -2.59 -4.86 21.04
N LEU A 169 -2.93 -4.48 19.81
CA LEU A 169 -2.29 -3.38 19.11
C LEU A 169 -2.84 -2.05 19.62
N GLN A 170 -1.94 -1.16 20.01
CA GLN A 170 -2.25 0.19 20.46
C GLN A 170 -1.48 1.21 19.62
N VAL A 171 -2.15 2.31 19.28
CA VAL A 171 -1.55 3.46 18.58
C VAL A 171 -1.59 4.65 19.52
N TYR A 172 -0.51 5.43 19.57
CA TYR A 172 -0.42 6.62 20.39
C TYR A 172 -1.23 7.76 19.78
N ASP A 173 -2.20 8.29 20.53
CA ASP A 173 -2.97 9.47 20.16
C ASP A 173 -2.27 10.70 20.74
N THR A 174 -1.61 11.48 19.86
CA THR A 174 -0.83 12.66 20.26
C THR A 174 -1.69 13.78 20.84
N LYS A 175 -2.94 13.93 20.37
CA LYS A 175 -3.87 14.94 20.90
C LYS A 175 -4.33 14.59 22.32
N LYS A 176 -4.65 13.31 22.54
CA LYS A 176 -5.10 12.80 23.85
C LYS A 176 -3.95 12.39 24.76
N LYS A 177 -2.70 12.46 24.29
CA LYS A 177 -1.47 12.02 24.96
C LYS A 177 -1.57 10.62 25.57
N LYS A 178 -2.26 9.69 24.89
CA LYS A 178 -2.54 8.34 25.43
C LYS A 178 -2.51 7.24 24.37
N TRP A 179 -2.25 6.02 24.81
CA TRP A 179 -2.34 4.83 23.97
C TRP A 179 -3.81 4.43 23.78
N VAL A 180 -4.20 4.22 22.52
CA VAL A 180 -5.56 3.83 22.15
C VAL A 180 -5.53 2.45 21.50
N LYS A 181 -6.35 1.52 22.01
CA LYS A 181 -6.52 0.19 21.42
C LYS A 181 -7.08 0.33 20.00
N LYS A 182 -6.45 -0.34 19.03
CA LYS A 182 -6.91 -0.41 17.64
C LYS A 182 -7.35 -1.80 17.23
N ALA A 183 -6.66 -2.84 17.69
CA ALA A 183 -7.00 -4.21 17.39
C ALA A 183 -6.64 -5.14 18.56
N SER A 184 -7.19 -6.34 18.57
CA SER A 184 -6.83 -7.42 19.48
C SER A 184 -6.82 -8.75 18.75
N SER A 185 -5.90 -9.64 19.13
CA SER A 185 -5.75 -10.96 18.56
C SER A 185 -5.25 -11.93 19.64
N LYS A 186 -5.02 -13.19 19.27
CA LYS A 186 -4.36 -14.19 20.11
C LYS A 186 -3.21 -14.81 19.35
N THR A 187 -2.13 -15.13 20.05
CA THR A 187 -0.99 -15.83 19.45
C THR A 187 -1.35 -17.26 19.05
N ALA A 188 -0.76 -17.73 17.95
CA ALA A 188 -0.72 -19.14 17.58
C ALA A 188 0.26 -19.92 18.47
N SER A 189 0.37 -21.24 18.27
CA SER A 189 1.22 -22.11 19.08
C SER A 189 2.72 -21.83 18.95
N ASP A 190 3.14 -21.32 17.80
CA ASP A 190 4.50 -20.86 17.51
C ASP A 190 4.76 -19.42 17.98
N GLY A 191 3.77 -18.77 18.63
CA GLY A 191 3.88 -17.40 19.13
C GLY A 191 3.61 -16.32 18.08
N THR A 192 3.30 -16.67 16.84
CA THR A 192 2.96 -15.70 15.78
C THR A 192 1.60 -15.06 16.01
N PHE A 193 1.42 -13.82 15.54
CA PHE A 193 0.13 -13.13 15.50
C PHE A 193 0.13 -12.06 14.39
N ASN A 194 -1.06 -11.67 13.97
CA ASN A 194 -1.25 -10.56 13.04
C ASN A 194 -2.35 -9.58 13.50
N PHE A 195 -2.28 -8.37 12.98
CA PHE A 195 -3.33 -7.37 13.07
C PHE A 195 -3.55 -6.69 11.72
N THR A 196 -4.75 -6.16 11.55
CA THR A 196 -5.17 -5.38 10.40
C THR A 196 -5.94 -4.18 10.93
N ILE A 197 -5.51 -2.95 10.63
CA ILE A 197 -6.23 -1.73 11.02
C ILE A 197 -6.49 -0.86 9.81
N ASN A 198 -7.67 -0.24 9.72
CA ASN A 198 -7.94 0.71 8.64
C ASN A 198 -7.03 1.94 8.79
N ALA A 199 -6.38 2.34 7.70
CA ALA A 199 -5.62 3.57 7.67
C ALA A 199 -6.51 4.80 7.86
N SER A 200 -5.94 5.86 8.43
CA SER A 200 -6.58 7.18 8.50
C SER A 200 -6.87 7.72 7.10
N ARG A 201 -7.95 8.51 6.97
CA ARG A 201 -8.28 9.28 5.75
C ARG A 201 -7.28 10.43 5.46
N LYS A 202 -6.34 10.67 6.37
CA LYS A 202 -5.27 11.68 6.26
C LYS A 202 -3.92 11.01 6.48
N THR A 203 -2.90 11.49 5.78
CA THR A 203 -1.49 11.12 5.99
C THR A 203 -1.11 11.31 7.46
N ALA A 204 -0.59 10.28 8.12
CA ALA A 204 -0.23 10.34 9.54
C ALA A 204 0.95 9.42 9.84
N ARG A 205 1.89 9.88 10.68
CA ARG A 205 2.93 9.05 11.28
C ARG A 205 2.37 8.38 12.53
N TYR A 206 2.64 7.09 12.71
CA TYR A 206 2.12 6.34 13.87
C TYR A 206 3.25 5.85 14.75
N LYS A 207 3.10 6.12 16.05
CA LYS A 207 3.79 5.38 17.10
C LYS A 207 2.88 4.26 17.59
N TYR A 208 3.31 3.01 17.50
CA TYR A 208 2.51 1.85 17.86
C TYR A 208 3.23 0.94 18.87
N ARG A 209 2.45 0.12 19.56
CA ARG A 209 2.96 -0.94 20.46
C ARG A 209 1.98 -2.10 20.51
N VAL A 210 2.48 -3.27 20.86
CA VAL A 210 1.64 -4.44 21.14
C VAL A 210 1.79 -4.88 22.58
N VAL A 211 0.71 -4.84 23.35
CA VAL A 211 0.69 -5.28 24.76
C VAL A 211 0.04 -6.65 24.88
N THR A 212 0.56 -7.50 25.78
CA THR A 212 -0.10 -8.72 26.23
C THR A 212 -1.23 -8.36 27.21
N THR A 213 -2.30 -9.16 27.22
CA THR A 213 -3.49 -8.97 28.08
C THR A 213 -3.64 -10.02 29.16
N SER A 214 -2.90 -11.11 29.06
CA SER A 214 -2.67 -12.11 30.10
C SER A 214 -1.31 -11.80 30.75
N GLY A 215 -1.19 -11.91 32.08
CA GLY A 215 -0.07 -11.46 32.96
C GLY A 215 1.37 -11.93 32.66
N ILE A 216 1.65 -12.36 31.42
CA ILE A 216 2.94 -12.42 30.76
C ILE A 216 3.42 -10.98 30.49
N THR A 217 4.62 -10.60 30.95
CA THR A 217 5.21 -9.25 30.80
C THR A 217 5.47 -8.88 29.32
N VAL A 218 5.82 -7.63 28.97
CA VAL A 218 5.00 -6.45 28.56
C VAL A 218 5.60 -5.95 27.21
N ALA A 219 4.79 -5.27 26.40
CA ALA A 219 5.06 -4.72 25.07
C ALA A 219 6.49 -4.29 24.74
N THR A 220 6.96 -4.74 23.58
CA THR A 220 7.96 -3.97 22.82
C THR A 220 7.22 -2.84 22.11
N GLN A 221 7.61 -1.61 22.44
CA GLN A 221 7.18 -0.43 21.72
C GLN A 221 8.02 -0.32 20.45
N SER A 222 7.42 0.08 19.33
CA SER A 222 8.25 0.52 18.21
C SER A 222 8.93 1.85 18.54
N ASP A 223 10.02 2.14 17.85
CA ASP A 223 10.39 3.53 17.61
C ASP A 223 9.28 4.23 16.80
N GLU A 224 9.34 5.55 16.70
CA GLU A 224 8.42 6.25 15.81
C GLU A 224 8.72 5.85 14.37
N GLN A 225 7.80 5.11 13.74
CA GLN A 225 8.00 4.61 12.39
C GLN A 225 7.03 5.29 11.43
N GLU A 226 7.58 5.79 10.32
CA GLU A 226 6.80 6.33 9.22
C GLU A 226 6.18 5.17 8.44
N VAL A 227 4.96 4.80 8.84
CA VAL A 227 4.12 3.92 8.03
C VAL A 227 3.47 4.80 6.98
N ALA A 228 3.91 4.73 5.72
CA ALA A 228 3.36 5.52 4.63
C ALA A 228 1.86 5.23 4.49
N VAL A 229 1.03 6.18 4.94
CA VAL A 229 -0.42 6.08 4.79
C VAL A 229 -0.77 6.43 3.36
N VAL A 230 -1.03 5.39 2.57
CA VAL A 230 -1.60 5.55 1.22
C VAL A 230 -3.00 6.17 1.36
N PRO A 231 -3.38 7.18 0.56
CA PRO A 231 -4.71 7.78 0.61
C PRO A 231 -5.79 6.71 0.38
N ARG A 232 -6.84 6.71 1.20
CA ARG A 232 -7.99 5.82 0.99
C ARG A 232 -8.74 6.27 -0.25
N ILE A 233 -8.73 5.46 -1.31
CA ILE A 233 -9.43 5.73 -2.57
C ILE A 233 -10.77 4.99 -2.55
N GLU A 234 -11.86 5.75 -2.59
CA GLU A 234 -13.22 5.21 -2.57
C GLU A 234 -13.96 5.60 -3.85
N GLY A 235 -14.79 4.67 -4.33
CA GLY A 235 -15.71 4.87 -5.43
C GLY A 235 -16.95 5.67 -5.02
N LEU A 236 -16.79 6.94 -4.64
CA LEU A 236 -17.90 7.81 -4.21
C LEU A 236 -18.53 8.63 -5.34
N GLY A 237 -18.05 8.45 -6.56
CA GLY A 237 -18.65 9.00 -7.76
C GLY A 237 -19.83 8.17 -8.24
N PRO A 238 -20.50 8.63 -9.32
CA PRO A 238 -21.62 7.89 -9.88
C PRO A 238 -21.22 6.46 -10.27
N ASN A 239 -22.14 5.50 -10.06
CA ASN A 239 -21.93 4.05 -10.24
C ASN A 239 -20.72 3.47 -9.50
N GLY A 240 -20.34 4.07 -8.37
CA GLY A 240 -19.21 3.57 -7.59
C GLY A 240 -17.85 3.86 -8.21
N ARG A 241 -17.76 4.76 -9.22
CA ARG A 241 -16.47 5.17 -9.81
C ARG A 241 -15.74 6.14 -8.87
N ILE A 242 -14.42 6.24 -9.03
CA ILE A 242 -13.61 7.15 -8.21
C ILE A 242 -13.82 8.59 -8.71
N LEU A 243 -14.34 9.43 -7.82
CA LEU A 243 -14.65 10.83 -8.11
C LEU A 243 -13.39 11.70 -8.06
N GLY A 244 -13.30 12.64 -8.98
CA GLY A 244 -12.35 13.76 -8.93
C GLY A 244 -12.96 15.03 -9.51
N THR A 245 -12.12 16.05 -9.61
CA THR A 245 -12.48 17.38 -10.12
C THR A 245 -11.27 17.99 -10.81
N ASP A 246 -11.47 19.11 -11.50
CA ASP A 246 -10.40 19.91 -12.05
C ASP A 246 -10.67 21.39 -11.81
N ILE A 247 -9.59 22.14 -11.57
CA ILE A 247 -9.67 23.52 -11.13
C ILE A 247 -8.62 24.40 -11.81
N SER A 248 -8.98 25.66 -11.98
CA SER A 248 -8.09 26.73 -12.40
C SER A 248 -8.29 27.94 -11.48
N ARG A 249 -7.71 29.10 -11.81
CA ARG A 249 -7.96 30.35 -11.07
C ARG A 249 -9.45 30.68 -10.91
N PHE A 250 -10.30 30.24 -11.85
CA PHE A 250 -11.72 30.58 -11.89
C PHE A 250 -12.55 30.01 -10.73
N GLN A 251 -12.06 28.96 -10.06
CA GLN A 251 -12.72 28.39 -8.88
C GLN A 251 -12.54 29.24 -7.60
N GLY A 252 -11.74 30.31 -7.65
CA GLY A 252 -11.53 31.22 -6.51
C GLY A 252 -10.82 30.55 -5.34
N ASN A 253 -11.26 30.83 -4.12
CA ASN A 253 -10.73 30.17 -2.93
C ASN A 253 -11.21 28.72 -2.88
N VAL A 254 -10.32 27.80 -2.48
CA VAL A 254 -10.57 26.35 -2.47
C VAL A 254 -10.26 25.76 -1.10
N ASP A 255 -11.25 25.09 -0.52
CA ASP A 255 -11.10 24.25 0.68
C ASP A 255 -10.93 22.78 0.24
N PHE A 256 -9.69 22.34 0.16
CA PHE A 256 -9.35 20.97 -0.25
C PHE A 256 -9.80 19.91 0.77
N ALA A 257 -9.90 20.25 2.05
CA ALA A 257 -10.41 19.31 3.05
C ALA A 257 -11.91 19.07 2.84
N LYS A 258 -12.67 20.11 2.51
CA LYS A 258 -14.07 20.00 2.11
C LYS A 258 -14.23 19.26 0.78
N MET A 259 -13.36 19.51 -0.20
CA MET A 259 -13.32 18.78 -1.46
C MET A 259 -13.14 17.26 -1.25
N TYR A 260 -12.16 16.87 -0.42
CA TYR A 260 -11.93 15.47 -0.07
C TYR A 260 -13.14 14.86 0.68
N ALA A 261 -13.72 15.61 1.62
CA ALA A 261 -14.91 15.20 2.38
C ALA A 261 -16.15 15.03 1.49
N ALA A 262 -16.27 15.82 0.42
CA ALA A 262 -17.33 15.70 -0.58
C ALA A 262 -17.18 14.45 -1.48
N GLY A 263 -16.08 13.70 -1.35
CA GLY A 263 -15.87 12.42 -2.00
C GLY A 263 -14.81 12.42 -3.09
N ALA A 264 -14.24 13.57 -3.46
CA ALA A 264 -13.17 13.64 -4.44
C ALA A 264 -11.90 12.93 -3.90
N ARG A 265 -11.19 12.22 -4.78
CA ARG A 265 -9.93 11.53 -4.45
C ARG A 265 -8.76 12.01 -5.29
N TYR A 266 -9.03 12.70 -6.40
CA TYR A 266 -8.03 13.39 -7.18
C TYR A 266 -8.51 14.77 -7.64
N VAL A 267 -7.57 15.65 -7.95
CA VAL A 267 -7.82 16.94 -8.59
C VAL A 267 -6.76 17.23 -9.66
N PHE A 268 -7.19 17.65 -10.85
CA PHE A 268 -6.31 18.25 -11.85
C PHE A 268 -6.26 19.76 -11.67
N ILE A 269 -5.08 20.36 -11.65
CA ILE A 269 -4.89 21.80 -11.40
C ILE A 269 -4.21 22.43 -12.61
N LYS A 270 -4.76 23.55 -13.11
CA LYS A 270 -4.13 24.31 -14.20
C LYS A 270 -2.81 24.88 -13.72
N SER A 271 -1.70 24.37 -14.23
CA SER A 271 -0.36 24.79 -13.81
C SER A 271 0.37 25.63 -14.84
N SER A 272 0.01 25.49 -16.12
CA SER A 272 0.57 26.33 -17.19
C SER A 272 -0.41 26.53 -18.34
N ASP A 273 -0.12 27.52 -19.18
CA ASP A 273 -0.91 27.92 -20.33
C ASP A 273 0.05 28.38 -21.43
N GLY A 274 -0.27 28.16 -22.69
CA GLY A 274 0.52 28.64 -23.82
C GLY A 274 0.46 30.16 -24.05
N TYR A 275 -0.52 30.86 -23.46
CA TYR A 275 -0.62 32.31 -23.51
C TYR A 275 0.04 32.92 -22.27
N ALA A 276 1.11 33.70 -22.45
CA ALA A 276 1.96 34.15 -21.35
C ALA A 276 1.21 34.85 -20.18
N PRO A 277 0.29 35.82 -20.40
CA PRO A 277 -0.48 36.40 -19.29
C PRO A 277 -1.43 35.41 -18.58
N ALA A 278 -1.84 34.32 -19.25
CA ALA A 278 -2.59 33.24 -18.60
C ALA A 278 -1.66 32.24 -17.89
N HIS A 279 -0.44 32.04 -18.40
CA HIS A 279 0.60 31.24 -17.77
C HIS A 279 0.94 31.79 -16.39
N ASP A 280 1.26 33.09 -16.30
CA ASP A 280 1.64 33.75 -15.04
C ASP A 280 0.55 33.60 -13.97
N ARG A 281 -0.71 33.70 -14.40
CA ARG A 281 -1.86 33.47 -13.52
C ARG A 281 -2.01 31.99 -13.15
N ALA A 282 -1.80 31.06 -14.07
CA ALA A 282 -1.87 29.64 -13.75
C ALA A 282 -0.85 29.28 -12.66
N VAL A 283 0.40 29.75 -12.81
CA VAL A 283 1.48 29.56 -11.83
C VAL A 283 1.10 30.10 -10.45
N ALA A 284 0.68 31.37 -10.37
CA ALA A 284 0.38 32.02 -9.09
C ALA A 284 -0.70 31.28 -8.28
N TYR A 285 -1.68 30.66 -8.96
CA TYR A 285 -2.74 29.91 -8.30
C TYR A 285 -2.37 28.44 -8.05
N ALA A 286 -1.61 27.79 -8.95
CA ALA A 286 -1.27 26.38 -8.83
C ALA A 286 -0.35 26.07 -7.65
N ASP A 287 0.66 26.92 -7.42
CA ASP A 287 1.75 26.66 -6.46
C ASP A 287 1.25 26.42 -5.02
N PRO A 288 0.43 27.30 -4.43
CA PRO A 288 -0.12 27.04 -3.10
C PRO A 288 -1.16 25.90 -3.12
N ARG A 289 -1.84 25.67 -4.25
CA ARG A 289 -2.93 24.68 -4.34
C ARG A 289 -2.44 23.25 -4.42
N ILE A 290 -1.35 22.98 -5.14
CA ILE A 290 -0.80 21.62 -5.29
C ILE A 290 -0.41 21.05 -3.93
N SER A 291 0.34 21.84 -3.14
CA SER A 291 0.75 21.42 -1.79
C SER A 291 -0.45 21.26 -0.84
N ALA A 292 -1.41 22.20 -0.88
CA ALA A 292 -2.62 22.14 -0.05
C ALA A 292 -3.54 20.95 -0.41
N ALA A 293 -3.70 20.63 -1.69
CA ALA A 293 -4.47 19.48 -2.16
C ALA A 293 -3.85 18.15 -1.72
N LYS A 294 -2.53 18.01 -1.89
CA LYS A 294 -1.78 16.84 -1.39
C LYS A 294 -1.92 16.71 0.13
N ALA A 295 -1.81 17.80 0.88
CA ALA A 295 -1.97 17.80 2.34
C ALA A 295 -3.39 17.41 2.78
N ALA A 296 -4.41 17.68 1.96
CA ALA A 296 -5.78 17.23 2.19
C ALA A 296 -6.01 15.75 1.85
N GLY A 297 -5.03 15.06 1.26
CA GLY A 297 -5.10 13.65 0.88
C GLY A 297 -5.60 13.40 -0.55
N LEU A 298 -5.69 14.44 -1.40
CA LEU A 298 -6.01 14.30 -2.81
C LEU A 298 -4.78 13.91 -3.62
N LEU A 299 -4.96 13.03 -4.61
CA LEU A 299 -3.99 12.84 -5.68
C LEU A 299 -4.05 14.05 -6.62
N VAL A 300 -2.90 14.56 -7.03
CA VAL A 300 -2.84 15.83 -7.78
C VAL A 300 -2.21 15.60 -9.15
N GLY A 301 -2.94 15.96 -10.20
CA GLY A 301 -2.39 16.11 -11.53
C GLY A 301 -2.27 17.59 -11.90
N GLN A 302 -1.34 17.88 -12.80
CA GLN A 302 -1.16 19.22 -13.35
C GLN A 302 -1.55 19.21 -14.81
N TYR A 303 -2.25 20.24 -15.28
CA TYR A 303 -2.57 20.36 -16.70
C TYR A 303 -2.00 21.63 -17.33
N HIS A 304 -1.65 21.49 -18.61
CA HIS A 304 -1.20 22.55 -19.48
C HIS A 304 -2.26 22.84 -20.53
N PHE A 305 -2.73 24.09 -20.61
CA PHE A 305 -3.66 24.51 -21.65
C PHE A 305 -2.91 24.94 -22.92
N ALA A 306 -3.12 24.21 -24.01
CA ALA A 306 -2.42 24.40 -25.27
C ALA A 306 -2.91 25.64 -26.04
N GLN A 307 -1.98 26.38 -26.63
CA GLN A 307 -2.26 27.49 -27.54
C GLN A 307 -1.53 27.27 -28.86
N ILE A 308 -2.26 26.94 -29.92
CA ILE A 308 -1.65 26.57 -31.20
C ILE A 308 -1.59 27.81 -32.12
N PRO A 309 -0.40 28.20 -32.62
CA PRO A 309 -0.28 29.32 -33.54
C PRO A 309 -0.92 28.99 -34.89
N ALA A 310 -1.63 29.95 -35.49
CA ALA A 310 -2.10 29.85 -36.86
C ALA A 310 -0.94 30.22 -37.80
N THR A 311 -0.27 29.23 -38.37
CA THR A 311 0.87 29.40 -39.25
C THR A 311 1.08 28.17 -40.11
N ASP A 312 1.37 28.35 -41.40
CA ASP A 312 1.71 27.25 -42.30
C ASP A 312 3.17 26.80 -42.17
N ASP A 313 3.98 27.52 -41.39
CA ASP A 313 5.35 27.10 -41.06
C ASP A 313 5.35 26.06 -39.92
N THR A 314 5.54 24.79 -40.30
CA THR A 314 5.66 23.65 -39.40
C THR A 314 6.75 23.84 -38.34
N ASN A 315 7.85 24.53 -38.64
CA ASN A 315 8.92 24.76 -37.66
C ASN A 315 8.46 25.69 -36.53
N VAL A 316 7.61 26.67 -36.83
CA VAL A 316 6.99 27.54 -35.82
C VAL A 316 6.03 26.75 -34.93
N VAL A 317 5.27 25.81 -35.51
CA VAL A 317 4.38 24.91 -34.74
C VAL A 317 5.20 24.04 -33.78
N ILE A 318 6.28 23.42 -34.27
CA ILE A 318 7.19 22.58 -33.47
C ILE A 318 7.86 23.41 -32.37
N ALA A 319 8.35 24.61 -32.68
CA ALA A 319 8.98 25.49 -31.69
C ALA A 319 7.98 25.91 -30.60
N ALA A 320 6.74 26.25 -30.98
CA ALA A 320 5.69 26.61 -30.03
C ALA A 320 5.31 25.42 -29.12
N ALA A 321 5.19 24.21 -29.68
CA ALA A 321 4.93 22.99 -28.91
C ALA A 321 6.05 22.71 -27.91
N ASN A 322 7.31 22.81 -28.35
CA ASN A 322 8.47 22.61 -27.51
C ASN A 322 8.56 23.63 -26.36
N ALA A 323 8.30 24.91 -26.65
CA ALA A 323 8.30 25.96 -25.64
C ALA A 323 7.19 25.75 -24.60
N GLN A 324 6.00 25.35 -25.05
CA GLN A 324 4.87 25.05 -24.16
C GLN A 324 5.09 23.80 -23.31
N ALA A 325 5.77 22.78 -23.85
CA ALA A 325 6.20 21.62 -23.06
C ALA A 325 7.20 22.04 -21.96
N ASP A 326 8.16 22.92 -22.26
CA ASP A 326 9.10 23.43 -21.27
C ASP A 326 8.41 24.15 -20.10
N LEU A 327 7.32 24.87 -20.37
CA LEU A 327 6.53 25.53 -19.32
C LEU A 327 6.01 24.51 -18.29
N ILE A 328 5.33 23.45 -18.72
CA ILE A 328 4.77 22.46 -17.78
C ILE A 328 5.86 21.58 -17.15
N ILE A 329 6.93 21.25 -17.89
CA ILE A 329 8.08 20.51 -17.34
C ILE A 329 8.74 21.33 -16.22
N GLY A 330 8.89 22.65 -16.42
CA GLY A 330 9.36 23.56 -15.39
C GLY A 330 8.48 23.54 -14.13
N ARG A 331 7.15 23.55 -14.30
CA ARG A 331 6.22 23.43 -13.15
C ARG A 331 6.33 22.09 -12.45
N TRP A 332 6.37 21.01 -13.22
CA TRP A 332 6.55 19.65 -12.70
C TRP A 332 7.84 19.52 -11.88
N ASN A 333 8.96 20.03 -12.39
CA ASN A 333 10.24 20.09 -11.66
C ASN A 333 10.14 20.92 -10.37
N ALA A 334 9.53 22.11 -10.45
CA ALA A 334 9.33 22.99 -9.30
C ALA A 334 8.47 22.36 -8.18
N HIS A 335 7.69 21.32 -8.50
CA HIS A 335 6.85 20.59 -7.55
C HIS A 335 7.38 19.19 -7.21
N GLY A 336 8.66 18.91 -7.49
CA GLY A 336 9.36 17.69 -7.09
C GLY A 336 9.10 16.48 -7.99
N GLY A 337 8.61 16.71 -9.21
CA GLY A 337 8.39 15.66 -10.20
C GLY A 337 7.31 14.64 -9.80
N TYR A 338 7.47 13.38 -10.26
CA TYR A 338 6.57 12.28 -9.91
C TYR A 338 6.86 11.69 -8.52
N SER A 339 6.70 12.53 -7.48
CA SER A 339 6.58 12.09 -6.10
C SER A 339 5.27 11.31 -5.87
N PRO A 340 5.17 10.43 -4.86
CA PRO A 340 3.90 9.82 -4.46
C PRO A 340 2.77 10.84 -4.30
N GLY A 341 1.61 10.56 -4.89
CA GLY A 341 0.48 11.47 -4.94
C GLY A 341 0.47 12.42 -6.15
N THR A 342 1.44 12.33 -7.06
CA THR A 342 1.45 13.11 -8.32
C THR A 342 0.98 12.24 -9.49
N LEU A 343 -0.17 12.59 -10.08
CA LEU A 343 -0.69 11.98 -11.31
C LEU A 343 0.11 12.45 -12.54
N PRO A 344 0.08 11.70 -13.67
CA PRO A 344 0.69 12.13 -14.92
C PRO A 344 0.22 13.53 -15.35
N ILE A 345 1.10 14.26 -16.02
CA ILE A 345 0.78 15.59 -16.58
C ILE A 345 -0.34 15.43 -17.61
N VAL A 346 -1.27 16.39 -17.64
CA VAL A 346 -2.33 16.47 -18.64
C VAL A 346 -1.99 17.51 -19.72
N PHE A 347 -2.17 17.12 -20.97
CA PHE A 347 -2.20 18.00 -22.14
C PHE A 347 -3.64 18.38 -22.46
N ASP A 348 -4.05 19.59 -22.09
CA ASP A 348 -5.38 20.12 -22.38
C ASP A 348 -5.35 20.81 -23.75
N ILE A 349 -5.99 20.17 -24.73
CA ILE A 349 -6.09 20.65 -26.11
C ILE A 349 -7.55 20.72 -26.54
N GLU A 350 -8.00 21.92 -26.89
CA GLU A 350 -9.40 22.17 -27.21
C GLU A 350 -9.57 23.34 -28.18
N GLN A 351 -10.79 23.52 -28.68
CA GLN A 351 -11.12 24.53 -29.69
C GLN A 351 -10.74 25.95 -29.26
N SER A 352 -10.85 26.28 -27.97
CA SER A 352 -10.56 27.62 -27.45
C SER A 352 -9.06 27.96 -27.42
N GLY A 353 -8.20 26.94 -27.53
CA GLY A 353 -6.75 27.07 -27.70
C GLY A 353 -6.29 27.16 -29.16
N LEU A 354 -7.21 27.08 -30.13
CA LEU A 354 -6.89 27.23 -31.55
C LEU A 354 -7.02 28.69 -31.96
N ARG A 355 -5.94 29.29 -32.46
CA ARG A 355 -6.04 30.57 -33.16
C ARG A 355 -6.84 30.39 -34.46
N LYS A 356 -7.54 31.45 -34.87
CA LYS A 356 -8.30 31.46 -36.13
C LYS A 356 -7.38 31.09 -37.29
N GLY A 357 -7.74 30.05 -38.04
CA GLY A 357 -6.98 29.56 -39.18
C GLY A 357 -6.07 28.35 -38.90
N VAL A 358 -6.00 27.85 -37.66
CA VAL A 358 -5.29 26.59 -37.38
C VAL A 358 -5.97 25.42 -38.10
N GLN A 359 -5.16 24.64 -38.81
CA GLN A 359 -5.55 23.44 -39.55
C GLN A 359 -5.32 22.17 -38.70
N ALA A 360 -6.03 21.08 -39.03
CA ALA A 360 -5.87 19.79 -38.37
C ALA A 360 -4.42 19.27 -38.38
N ALA A 361 -3.71 19.40 -39.51
CA ALA A 361 -2.32 18.98 -39.61
C ALA A 361 -1.40 19.70 -38.61
N GLN A 362 -1.59 21.01 -38.40
CA GLN A 362 -0.83 21.80 -37.43
C GLN A 362 -1.14 21.34 -36.00
N ALA A 363 -2.41 21.04 -35.69
CA ALA A 363 -2.82 20.52 -34.39
C ALA A 363 -2.18 19.16 -34.09
N VAL A 364 -2.11 18.25 -35.07
CA VAL A 364 -1.44 16.94 -34.94
C VAL A 364 0.05 17.12 -34.69
N VAL A 365 0.75 17.92 -35.51
CA VAL A 365 2.20 18.17 -35.33
C VAL A 365 2.47 18.73 -33.94
N PHE A 366 1.73 19.77 -33.54
CA PHE A 366 1.88 20.38 -32.22
C PHE A 366 1.70 19.35 -31.10
N THR A 367 0.62 18.56 -31.17
CA THR A 367 0.26 17.56 -30.17
C THR A 367 1.36 16.50 -30.02
N LYS A 368 1.85 15.92 -31.12
CA LYS A 368 2.90 14.91 -31.08
C LYS A 368 4.19 15.45 -30.49
N THR A 369 4.65 16.60 -30.97
CA THR A 369 5.88 17.24 -30.48
C THR A 369 5.80 17.50 -28.97
N TRP A 370 4.66 18.03 -28.50
CA TRP A 370 4.47 18.29 -27.09
C TRP A 370 4.47 17.00 -26.26
N LEU A 371 3.69 16.00 -26.67
CA LEU A 371 3.54 14.73 -25.95
C LEU A 371 4.86 13.95 -25.88
N GLU A 372 5.61 13.88 -26.98
CA GLU A 372 6.92 13.23 -27.04
C GLU A 372 7.92 13.92 -26.10
N LYS A 373 7.99 15.25 -26.13
CA LYS A 373 8.90 16.00 -25.26
C LYS A 373 8.60 15.78 -23.78
N VAL A 374 7.34 15.85 -23.37
CA VAL A 374 6.95 15.62 -21.97
C VAL A 374 7.14 14.15 -21.56
N THR A 375 6.88 13.19 -22.46
CA THR A 375 7.18 11.77 -22.19
C THR A 375 8.67 11.56 -21.95
N ASN A 376 9.52 12.10 -22.81
CA ASN A 376 10.98 11.98 -22.71
C ASN A 376 11.52 12.64 -21.44
N ALA A 377 10.98 13.80 -21.05
CA ALA A 377 11.43 14.52 -19.86
C ALA A 377 10.98 13.87 -18.55
N THR A 378 9.79 13.27 -18.53
CA THR A 378 9.15 12.82 -17.27
C THR A 378 9.12 11.31 -17.08
N GLY A 379 9.36 10.53 -18.14
CA GLY A 379 9.30 9.07 -18.11
C GLY A 379 7.89 8.48 -18.02
N LYS A 380 6.83 9.31 -18.08
CA LYS A 380 5.43 8.87 -18.16
C LYS A 380 4.73 9.51 -19.34
N GLN A 381 3.84 8.76 -19.99
CA GLN A 381 2.94 9.30 -21.00
C GLN A 381 1.99 10.35 -20.37
N PRO A 382 1.91 11.56 -20.93
CA PRO A 382 0.89 12.53 -20.53
C PRO A 382 -0.51 12.03 -20.86
N ILE A 383 -1.49 12.49 -20.08
CA ILE A 383 -2.91 12.27 -20.34
C ILE A 383 -3.39 13.35 -21.32
N VAL A 384 -4.04 13.00 -22.42
CA VAL A 384 -4.64 13.97 -23.34
C VAL A 384 -6.04 14.33 -22.85
N TYR A 385 -6.31 15.61 -22.60
CA TYR A 385 -7.66 16.12 -22.38
C TYR A 385 -8.22 16.75 -23.65
N SER A 386 -9.42 16.34 -24.04
CA SER A 386 -10.18 16.92 -25.15
C SER A 386 -11.63 16.44 -25.16
N ASN A 387 -12.50 17.12 -25.90
CA ASN A 387 -13.83 16.62 -26.25
C ASN A 387 -13.81 15.80 -27.56
N PRO A 388 -14.76 14.87 -27.78
CA PRO A 388 -14.79 14.02 -28.98
C PRO A 388 -14.90 14.78 -30.32
N THR A 389 -15.61 15.91 -30.35
CA THR A 389 -15.75 16.73 -31.57
C THR A 389 -14.41 17.30 -32.01
N PHE A 390 -13.62 17.84 -31.07
CA PHE A 390 -12.28 18.33 -31.35
C PHE A 390 -11.37 17.21 -31.86
N ILE A 391 -11.38 16.05 -31.18
CA ILE A 391 -10.54 14.89 -31.59
C ILE A 391 -10.86 14.51 -33.04
N LYS A 392 -12.14 14.35 -33.38
CA LYS A 392 -12.58 14.01 -34.73
C LYS A 392 -12.10 15.02 -35.77
N ASN A 393 -12.19 16.31 -35.46
CA ASN A 393 -11.92 17.37 -36.42
C ASN A 393 -10.43 17.70 -36.57
N TYR A 394 -9.63 17.52 -35.51
CA TYR A 394 -8.25 18.02 -35.47
C TYR A 394 -7.18 16.95 -35.21
N LEU A 395 -7.51 15.82 -34.60
CA LEU A 395 -6.51 14.79 -34.21
C LEU A 395 -6.68 13.45 -34.95
N ASN A 396 -7.80 13.26 -35.66
CA ASN A 396 -8.20 11.96 -36.19
C ASN A 396 -7.29 11.41 -37.30
N SER A 397 -6.42 12.23 -37.88
CA SER A 397 -5.50 11.80 -38.93
C SER A 397 -4.27 11.06 -38.42
N ASP A 398 -4.01 11.01 -37.11
CA ASP A 398 -2.89 10.26 -36.54
C ASP A 398 -3.34 9.27 -35.44
N PRO A 399 -3.56 7.99 -35.80
CA PRO A 399 -3.95 6.95 -34.85
C PRO A 399 -2.94 6.68 -33.73
N ALA A 400 -1.66 7.04 -33.89
CA ALA A 400 -0.64 6.78 -32.88
C ALA A 400 -0.87 7.60 -31.60
N LEU A 401 -1.61 8.72 -31.69
CA LEU A 401 -2.04 9.50 -30.53
C LEU A 401 -2.90 8.67 -29.57
N ALA A 402 -3.60 7.65 -30.06
CA ALA A 402 -4.44 6.78 -29.24
C ALA A 402 -3.67 5.84 -28.30
N ASN A 403 -2.34 5.89 -28.32
CA ASN A 403 -1.46 5.24 -27.34
C ASN A 403 -1.32 6.04 -26.03
N TYR A 404 -1.77 7.29 -25.99
CA TYR A 404 -1.79 8.12 -24.78
C TYR A 404 -3.12 7.95 -24.02
N PRO A 405 -3.11 7.98 -22.67
CA PRO A 405 -4.32 7.99 -21.86
C PRO A 405 -5.23 9.17 -22.23
N LEU A 406 -6.55 8.94 -22.27
CA LEU A 406 -7.52 9.99 -22.60
C LEU A 406 -8.29 10.42 -21.35
N TRP A 407 -8.34 11.73 -21.11
CA TRP A 407 -9.31 12.39 -20.26
C TRP A 407 -10.37 13.06 -21.15
N VAL A 408 -11.50 12.39 -21.34
CA VAL A 408 -12.53 12.90 -22.26
C VAL A 408 -13.46 13.89 -21.56
N ALA A 409 -13.73 15.03 -22.21
CA ALA A 409 -14.84 15.91 -21.87
C ALA A 409 -16.09 15.49 -22.67
N ASN A 410 -17.06 14.87 -22.00
CA ASN A 410 -18.32 14.47 -22.63
C ASN A 410 -19.48 14.66 -21.65
N TYR A 411 -20.43 15.53 -21.99
CA TYR A 411 -21.53 15.91 -21.11
C TYR A 411 -22.87 15.27 -21.52
N PHE A 412 -22.83 14.24 -22.36
CA PHE A 412 -23.99 13.41 -22.72
C PHE A 412 -24.04 12.16 -21.82
N ASP A 413 -25.24 11.60 -21.62
CA ASP A 413 -25.48 10.39 -20.79
C ASP A 413 -24.97 10.46 -19.33
N VAL A 414 -24.94 11.68 -18.77
CA VAL A 414 -24.36 12.00 -17.43
C VAL A 414 -25.08 11.37 -16.24
N SER A 415 -26.26 10.80 -16.42
CA SER A 415 -26.98 10.08 -15.36
C SER A 415 -26.31 8.75 -15.01
N ASN A 416 -25.46 8.23 -15.88
CA ASN A 416 -24.71 7.00 -15.64
C ASN A 416 -23.32 7.10 -16.30
N PRO A 417 -22.36 7.84 -15.72
CA PRO A 417 -21.03 7.95 -16.28
C PRO A 417 -20.18 6.67 -16.11
N GLY A 418 -20.83 5.53 -15.80
CA GLY A 418 -20.22 4.21 -15.77
C GLY A 418 -20.36 3.43 -17.08
N VAL A 419 -21.22 3.90 -18.00
CA VAL A 419 -21.45 3.30 -19.33
C VAL A 419 -20.89 4.24 -20.38
N SER A 420 -20.12 3.73 -21.35
CA SER A 420 -19.66 4.52 -22.51
C SER A 420 -20.86 5.27 -23.12
N PRO A 421 -20.77 6.58 -23.39
CA PRO A 421 -21.87 7.37 -23.94
C PRO A 421 -22.45 6.67 -25.18
N LYS A 422 -23.71 6.22 -25.10
CA LYS A 422 -24.38 5.56 -26.23
C LYS A 422 -25.01 6.60 -27.17
N VAL A 423 -25.36 7.77 -26.64
CA VAL A 423 -25.83 8.93 -27.39
C VAL A 423 -24.66 9.90 -27.59
N GLY A 424 -24.48 10.40 -28.81
CA GLY A 424 -23.34 11.26 -29.15
C GLY A 424 -22.04 10.49 -29.41
N CYS A 425 -22.12 9.23 -29.79
CA CYS A 425 -20.95 8.47 -30.24
C CYS A 425 -20.31 9.14 -31.46
N ILE A 426 -19.10 9.64 -31.27
CA ILE A 426 -18.25 10.16 -32.33
C ILE A 426 -17.12 9.16 -32.51
N ASN A 427 -17.01 8.58 -33.71
CA ASN A 427 -15.86 7.75 -34.05
C ASN A 427 -14.61 8.63 -34.08
N THR A 428 -13.66 8.30 -33.22
CA THR A 428 -12.37 8.95 -33.08
C THR A 428 -11.28 7.90 -33.02
N ILE A 429 -10.02 8.32 -33.07
CA ILE A 429 -8.87 7.44 -32.84
C ILE A 429 -8.85 6.75 -31.46
N TRP A 430 -9.63 7.20 -30.47
CA TRP A 430 -9.82 6.51 -29.17
C TRP A 430 -11.07 5.61 -29.11
N THR A 431 -11.88 5.57 -30.16
CA THR A 431 -13.11 4.77 -30.21
C THR A 431 -12.81 3.40 -30.83
N SER A 432 -13.04 2.31 -30.08
CA SER A 432 -13.03 0.95 -30.64
C SER A 432 -14.42 0.56 -31.16
N ASP A 433 -14.53 -0.64 -31.73
CA ASP A 433 -15.79 -1.18 -32.28
C ASP A 433 -16.97 -1.04 -31.30
N GLY A 434 -18.15 -0.76 -31.87
CA GLY A 434 -19.39 -0.64 -31.10
C GLY A 434 -19.49 0.63 -30.23
N CYS A 435 -18.84 1.72 -30.63
CA CYS A 435 -18.88 3.01 -29.90
C CYS A 435 -18.27 2.94 -28.49
N ASN A 436 -17.29 2.06 -28.29
CA ASN A 436 -16.64 1.93 -27.01
C ASN A 436 -15.44 2.89 -26.95
N LEU A 437 -15.65 4.04 -26.31
CA LEU A 437 -14.62 5.05 -26.15
C LEU A 437 -13.61 4.60 -25.09
N ARG A 438 -12.33 4.48 -25.46
CA ARG A 438 -11.25 4.13 -24.54
C ARG A 438 -10.78 5.37 -23.79
N TRP A 439 -11.33 5.60 -22.60
CA TRP A 439 -10.97 6.71 -21.72
C TRP A 439 -10.38 6.22 -20.39
N THR A 440 -9.52 7.05 -19.80
CA THR A 440 -8.90 6.86 -18.49
C THR A 440 -9.57 7.72 -17.44
N PHE A 441 -9.87 8.98 -17.80
CA PHE A 441 -10.68 9.89 -17.01
C PHE A 441 -11.84 10.42 -17.86
N TRP A 442 -12.94 10.78 -17.22
CA TRP A 442 -14.09 11.37 -17.90
C TRP A 442 -14.60 12.57 -17.11
N GLN A 443 -14.50 13.76 -17.70
CA GLN A 443 -15.22 14.96 -17.26
C GLN A 443 -16.67 14.88 -17.72
N TYR A 444 -17.55 14.54 -16.80
CA TYR A 444 -18.96 14.27 -17.08
C TYR A 444 -19.86 15.47 -16.74
N SER A 445 -19.33 16.50 -16.08
CA SER A 445 -20.09 17.72 -15.79
C SER A 445 -19.17 18.92 -15.69
N GLN A 446 -19.65 20.05 -16.21
CA GLN A 446 -19.04 21.39 -16.05
C GLN A 446 -19.82 22.29 -15.07
N THR A 447 -20.88 21.74 -14.44
CA THR A 447 -21.83 22.50 -13.61
C THR A 447 -22.04 21.87 -12.23
N GLY A 448 -21.06 21.10 -11.75
CA GLY A 448 -21.09 20.55 -10.40
C GLY A 448 -21.27 21.65 -9.34
N PRO A 449 -21.92 21.36 -8.20
CA PRO A 449 -22.22 22.38 -7.19
C PRO A 449 -20.96 22.81 -6.45
N GLY A 450 -20.34 23.93 -6.87
CA GLY A 450 -19.01 24.34 -6.40
C GLY A 450 -18.90 24.48 -4.87
N GLY A 451 -19.90 25.09 -4.23
CA GLY A 451 -19.94 25.23 -2.76
C GLY A 451 -19.92 23.89 -2.00
N LYS A 452 -20.43 22.80 -2.59
CA LYS A 452 -20.36 21.44 -2.01
C LYS A 452 -18.92 20.92 -1.99
N PHE A 453 -18.17 21.20 -3.04
CA PHE A 453 -16.77 20.80 -3.21
C PHE A 453 -15.77 21.81 -2.63
N GLY A 454 -16.25 22.86 -1.96
CA GLY A 454 -15.40 23.82 -1.27
C GLY A 454 -14.74 24.85 -2.16
N VAL A 455 -15.26 25.09 -3.37
CA VAL A 455 -14.82 26.21 -4.21
C VAL A 455 -15.77 27.40 -4.09
N SER A 456 -15.27 28.59 -4.39
CA SER A 456 -16.04 29.85 -4.30
C SER A 456 -16.93 30.08 -5.53
N SER A 457 -16.57 29.50 -6.67
CA SER A 457 -17.39 29.55 -7.88
C SER A 457 -18.70 28.77 -7.72
N ARG A 458 -19.72 29.17 -8.48
CA ARG A 458 -21.02 28.46 -8.52
C ARG A 458 -20.86 27.04 -9.07
N GLY A 459 -20.09 26.90 -10.15
CA GLY A 459 -19.83 25.64 -10.85
C GLY A 459 -18.44 25.09 -10.55
N ILE A 460 -18.30 23.77 -10.63
CA ILE A 460 -17.03 23.05 -10.66
C ILE A 460 -17.14 21.86 -11.61
N ASP A 461 -16.05 21.56 -12.31
CA ASP A 461 -15.96 20.42 -13.19
C ASP A 461 -15.84 19.12 -12.38
N LEU A 462 -16.57 18.07 -12.80
CA LEU A 462 -16.60 16.78 -12.12
C LEU A 462 -16.12 15.66 -13.03
N ASN A 463 -15.28 14.80 -12.47
CA ASN A 463 -14.59 13.75 -13.18
C ASN A 463 -14.79 12.38 -12.52
N VAL A 464 -14.74 11.31 -13.32
CA VAL A 464 -14.58 9.93 -12.84
C VAL A 464 -13.36 9.27 -13.45
N PHE A 465 -12.71 8.38 -12.68
CA PHE A 465 -11.61 7.53 -13.17
C PHE A 465 -12.16 6.16 -13.60
N ALA A 466 -11.63 5.62 -14.70
CA ALA A 466 -12.09 4.37 -15.29
C ALA A 466 -11.68 3.13 -14.47
N GLY A 467 -10.49 3.17 -13.88
CA GLY A 467 -9.88 2.02 -13.24
C GLY A 467 -10.24 1.82 -11.76
N THR A 468 -9.49 0.93 -11.13
CA THR A 468 -9.59 0.61 -9.70
C THR A 468 -8.83 1.61 -8.81
N ALA A 469 -8.96 1.46 -7.49
CA ALA A 469 -8.18 2.24 -6.53
C ALA A 469 -6.67 2.02 -6.72
N GLU A 470 -6.28 0.77 -6.99
CA GLU A 470 -4.90 0.34 -7.21
C GLU A 470 -4.29 0.99 -8.43
N GLU A 471 -5.02 0.97 -9.55
CA GLU A 471 -4.56 1.55 -10.81
C GLU A 471 -4.37 3.07 -10.67
N LEU A 472 -5.27 3.76 -9.96
CA LEU A 472 -5.14 5.20 -9.73
C LEU A 472 -3.93 5.54 -8.85
N LEU A 473 -3.68 4.75 -7.82
CA LEU A 473 -2.54 4.94 -6.93
C LEU A 473 -1.21 4.62 -7.64
N ALA A 474 -1.16 3.58 -8.46
CA ALA A 474 -0.02 3.30 -9.32
C ALA A 474 0.26 4.45 -10.30
N LEU A 475 -0.79 5.01 -10.92
CA LEU A 475 -0.69 6.20 -11.77
C LEU A 475 -0.04 7.37 -11.01
N ALA A 476 -0.42 7.54 -9.74
CA ALA A 476 0.06 8.58 -8.85
C ALA A 476 1.44 8.29 -8.19
N GLY A 477 2.17 7.26 -8.65
CA GLY A 477 3.52 6.97 -8.17
C GLY A 477 3.58 6.24 -6.82
N TYR A 478 2.49 5.59 -6.39
CA TYR A 478 2.55 4.60 -5.31
C TYR A 478 2.97 3.23 -5.87
N PRO A 479 3.77 2.44 -5.13
CA PRO A 479 4.16 1.11 -5.58
C PRO A 479 2.93 0.18 -5.71
N ALA A 480 2.93 -0.67 -6.74
CA ALA A 480 1.92 -1.70 -6.92
C ALA A 480 1.99 -2.73 -5.78
N ALA A 481 0.87 -3.39 -5.48
CA ALA A 481 0.86 -4.50 -4.55
C ALA A 481 1.67 -5.68 -5.10
N THR A 482 2.73 -6.07 -4.39
CA THR A 482 3.47 -7.32 -4.63
C THR A 482 2.80 -8.49 -3.95
#